data_AF-Q553Q4-F1
#
_entry.id   AF-Q553Q4-F1
#
_cell.length_a   1.000
_cell.length_b   1.000
_cell.length_c   1.000
_cell.angle_alpha   90.00
_cell.angle_beta   90.00
_cell.angle_gamma   90.00
#
_symmetry.space_group_name_H-M   'P 1'
#
loop_
_entity.id
_entity.type
_entity.pdbx_description
1 polymer ?
#
loop_
_entity_poly.entity_id
_entity_poly.type
_entity_poly.pdbx_seq_one_letter_code
_entity_poly.pdbx_strand_id
1 'polypeptide(L)'
;MNKCNILLLFLFIFYQFIKIIKSSYECELLNTDLCLSAYPNCLPLFLNSCCPGQMGICSTMDSAVKYGDEKSKNVTGCLRHIQSGVVYELYGPIDSMVGFEFFPTPNKTCEDLGCKNKGLECLIEPIEKCETILKSPCCVSEPKCNQNSKLLLTNVTYGNGNCDSSCPPEFNCRFIGDVQQCLPSRCGLVECPQGTECKPLDGLDIVSCFKTILPVPSNQSVTCDQIKCPDQFYCGKGIFSDADCIPLNIDLIGREFDCNLCPTDWKCDKFGWGGLCIEWKPFSPGDGEPCLGGVCLFNQYCNTTSQQCEFPKCDDATCHKGMSCIQYQVSHPRVCATTNVIPFTSLPDSLVPYTK
;
A
#
# COMPACT_ATOMS: atom_id res chain seq x y z
N MET A 1 12.02 -59.76 -23.95
CA MET A 1 11.35 -58.54 -24.45
C MET A 1 11.73 -58.30 -25.90
N ASN A 2 10.74 -58.17 -26.79
CA ASN A 2 10.98 -57.93 -28.21
C ASN A 2 11.60 -56.53 -28.40
N LYS A 3 12.69 -56.42 -29.16
CA LYS A 3 13.38 -55.14 -29.42
C LYS A 3 12.44 -54.04 -29.94
N CYS A 4 11.38 -54.43 -30.66
CA CYS A 4 10.35 -53.52 -31.17
C CYS A 4 9.57 -52.79 -30.06
N ASN A 5 9.24 -53.47 -28.95
CA ASN A 5 8.48 -52.85 -27.84
C ASN A 5 9.32 -51.81 -27.09
N ILE A 6 10.64 -52.00 -27.02
CA ILE A 6 11.54 -51.04 -26.37
C ILE A 6 11.63 -49.75 -27.20
N LEU A 7 11.73 -49.87 -28.53
CA LEU A 7 11.78 -48.69 -29.42
C LEU A 7 10.49 -47.86 -29.35
N LEU A 8 9.32 -48.51 -29.34
CA LEU A 8 8.03 -47.82 -29.21
C LEU A 8 7.89 -47.11 -27.86
N LEU A 9 8.38 -47.71 -26.77
CA LEU A 9 8.38 -47.07 -25.46
C LEU A 9 9.24 -45.80 -25.44
N PHE A 10 10.44 -45.84 -26.03
CA PHE A 10 11.32 -44.67 -26.12
C PHE A 10 10.70 -43.55 -26.95
N LEU A 11 10.08 -43.88 -28.09
CA LEU A 11 9.38 -42.88 -28.92
C LEU A 11 8.20 -42.25 -28.18
N PHE A 12 7.45 -43.04 -27.41
CA PHE A 12 6.34 -42.52 -26.60
C PHE A 12 6.84 -41.60 -25.47
N ILE A 13 7.89 -41.98 -24.75
CA ILE A 13 8.49 -41.13 -23.70
C ILE A 13 9.03 -39.84 -24.30
N PHE A 14 9.73 -39.91 -25.44
CA PHE A 14 10.26 -38.73 -26.13
C PHE A 14 9.14 -37.80 -26.63
N TYR A 15 8.05 -38.35 -27.16
CA TYR A 15 6.87 -37.57 -27.55
C TYR A 15 6.21 -36.89 -26.36
N GLN A 16 6.09 -37.57 -25.22
CA GLN A 16 5.55 -36.97 -24.00
C GLN A 16 6.47 -35.88 -23.44
N PHE A 17 7.80 -36.07 -23.47
CA PHE A 17 8.76 -35.04 -23.10
C PHE A 17 8.65 -33.80 -23.99
N ILE A 18 8.52 -33.96 -25.31
CA ILE A 18 8.32 -32.84 -26.24
C ILE A 18 6.99 -32.11 -25.95
N LYS A 19 5.92 -32.84 -25.63
CA LYS A 19 4.63 -32.23 -25.25
C LYS A 19 4.72 -31.44 -23.95
N ILE A 20 5.41 -31.99 -22.94
CA ILE A 20 5.60 -31.31 -21.65
C ILE A 20 6.41 -30.03 -21.84
N ILE A 21 7.50 -30.05 -22.62
CA ILE A 21 8.34 -28.87 -22.88
C ILE A 21 7.57 -27.76 -23.59
N LYS A 22 6.65 -28.09 -24.50
CA LYS A 22 5.82 -27.08 -25.18
C LYS A 22 4.71 -26.51 -24.30
N SER A 23 4.27 -27.23 -23.27
CA SER A 23 3.24 -26.78 -22.34
C SER A 23 3.78 -25.97 -21.15
N SER A 24 5.08 -25.99 -20.89
CA SER A 24 5.66 -25.48 -19.65
C SER A 24 6.05 -23.99 -19.65
N TYR A 25 5.73 -23.23 -20.69
CA TYR A 25 5.92 -21.77 -20.67
C TYR A 25 4.58 -21.05 -20.48
N GLU A 26 3.89 -21.37 -19.38
CA GLU A 26 2.80 -20.52 -18.87
C GLU A 26 3.43 -19.29 -18.22
N CYS A 27 3.95 -18.37 -19.06
CA CYS A 27 4.56 -17.12 -18.62
C CYS A 27 3.62 -16.37 -17.65
N GLU A 28 2.30 -16.49 -17.86
CA GLU A 28 1.24 -15.86 -17.08
C GLU A 28 1.22 -16.27 -15.59
N LEU A 29 1.86 -17.39 -15.24
CA LEU A 29 2.00 -17.83 -13.84
C LEU A 29 3.26 -17.30 -13.14
N LEU A 30 4.20 -16.71 -13.89
CA LEU A 30 5.43 -16.16 -13.34
C LEU A 30 5.16 -14.77 -12.77
N ASN A 31 5.69 -14.50 -11.58
CA ASN A 31 5.78 -13.13 -11.09
C ASN A 31 6.80 -12.33 -11.92
N THR A 32 6.84 -11.01 -11.73
CA THR A 32 7.70 -10.10 -12.52
C THR A 32 9.19 -10.48 -12.49
N ASP A 33 9.71 -10.93 -11.34
CA ASP A 33 11.12 -11.28 -11.18
C ASP A 33 11.48 -12.59 -11.90
N LEU A 34 10.63 -13.61 -11.76
CA LEU A 34 10.79 -14.88 -12.47
C LEU A 34 10.55 -14.72 -13.97
N CYS A 35 9.68 -13.79 -14.36
CA CYS A 35 9.41 -13.46 -15.77
C CYS A 35 10.68 -13.03 -16.49
N LEU A 36 11.47 -12.15 -15.85
CA LEU A 36 12.74 -11.67 -16.40
C LEU A 36 13.75 -12.80 -16.55
N SER A 37 13.78 -13.74 -15.59
CA SER A 37 14.64 -14.92 -15.66
C SER A 37 14.24 -15.90 -16.79
N ALA A 38 13.00 -15.80 -17.29
CA ALA A 38 12.48 -16.62 -18.39
C ALA A 38 12.63 -15.96 -19.78
N TYR A 39 13.30 -14.80 -19.88
CA TYR A 39 13.68 -14.20 -21.15
C TYR A 39 14.53 -15.17 -22.00
N PRO A 40 14.34 -15.24 -23.33
CA PRO A 40 13.50 -14.40 -24.17
C PRO A 40 12.06 -14.91 -24.34
N ASN A 41 11.65 -15.96 -23.65
CA ASN A 41 10.33 -16.57 -23.88
C ASN A 41 9.21 -15.77 -23.22
N CYS A 42 9.52 -15.15 -22.08
CA CYS A 42 8.59 -14.30 -21.34
C CYS A 42 9.13 -12.87 -21.23
N LEU A 43 8.21 -11.90 -21.18
CA LEU A 43 8.52 -10.49 -21.00
C LEU A 43 7.50 -9.85 -20.04
N PRO A 44 7.93 -9.04 -19.06
CA PRO A 44 7.00 -8.34 -18.18
C PRO A 44 6.35 -7.15 -18.91
N LEU A 45 5.04 -7.01 -18.76
CA LEU A 45 4.26 -5.86 -19.16
C LEU A 45 3.79 -5.11 -17.92
N PHE A 46 3.94 -3.79 -17.91
CA PHE A 46 3.49 -2.95 -16.79
C PHE A 46 2.17 -2.28 -17.14
N LEU A 47 1.15 -2.53 -16.32
CA LEU A 47 -0.18 -1.94 -16.45
C LEU A 47 -0.36 -0.82 -15.42
N ASN A 48 -0.98 0.28 -15.85
CA ASN A 48 -1.34 1.38 -14.95
C ASN A 48 -2.68 1.07 -14.28
N SER A 49 -2.75 1.17 -12.95
CA SER A 49 -4.01 1.02 -12.22
C SER A 49 -4.81 2.32 -12.15
N CYS A 50 -6.08 2.21 -11.79
CA CYS A 50 -6.93 3.34 -11.44
C CYS A 50 -6.48 4.10 -10.20
N CYS A 51 -6.00 3.36 -9.19
CA CYS A 51 -5.27 3.93 -8.07
C CYS A 51 -3.81 4.23 -8.45
N PRO A 52 -3.12 5.11 -7.71
CA PRO A 52 -1.67 5.27 -7.85
C PRO A 52 -0.97 3.91 -7.72
N GLY A 53 -0.25 3.51 -8.76
CA GLY A 53 0.43 2.22 -8.80
C GLY A 53 0.56 1.66 -10.21
N GLN A 54 1.41 0.65 -10.33
CA GLN A 54 1.56 -0.17 -11.53
C GLN A 54 1.68 -1.62 -11.11
N MET A 55 1.20 -2.52 -11.95
CA MET A 55 1.41 -3.96 -11.76
C MET A 55 2.16 -4.53 -12.97
N GLY A 56 3.23 -5.26 -12.68
CA GLY A 56 3.91 -6.09 -13.65
C GLY A 56 3.15 -7.41 -13.82
N ILE A 57 2.82 -7.75 -15.05
CA ILE A 57 2.28 -9.04 -15.45
C ILE A 57 3.28 -9.71 -16.39
N CYS A 58 3.44 -11.02 -16.29
CA CYS A 58 4.31 -11.74 -17.19
C CYS A 58 3.52 -12.29 -18.36
N SER A 59 4.00 -12.05 -19.59
CA SER A 59 3.36 -12.54 -20.80
C SER A 59 4.38 -13.20 -21.71
N THR A 60 3.90 -13.98 -22.67
CA THR A 60 4.76 -14.52 -23.73
C THR A 60 5.36 -13.36 -24.54
N MET A 61 6.57 -13.57 -25.06
CA MET A 61 7.26 -12.57 -25.86
C MET A 61 6.41 -12.05 -27.04
N ASP A 62 5.74 -12.95 -27.76
CA ASP A 62 4.88 -12.58 -28.89
C ASP A 62 3.72 -11.67 -28.46
N SER A 63 3.08 -11.99 -27.33
CA SER A 63 1.98 -11.18 -26.78
C SER A 63 2.46 -9.82 -26.30
N ALA A 64 3.62 -9.78 -25.66
CA ALA A 64 4.20 -8.55 -25.14
C ALA A 64 4.69 -7.61 -26.27
N VAL A 65 5.33 -8.16 -27.31
CA VAL A 65 5.71 -7.42 -28.51
C VAL A 65 4.47 -6.89 -29.22
N LYS A 66 3.44 -7.73 -29.43
CA LYS A 66 2.17 -7.29 -30.02
C LYS A 66 1.52 -6.16 -29.23
N TYR A 67 1.46 -6.26 -27.90
CA TYR A 67 0.95 -5.20 -27.05
C TYR A 67 1.74 -3.89 -27.19
N GLY A 68 3.07 -3.99 -27.32
CA GLY A 68 3.96 -2.84 -27.52
C GLY A 68 3.79 -2.19 -28.90
N ASP A 69 3.76 -2.99 -29.97
CA ASP A 69 3.65 -2.54 -31.36
C ASP A 69 2.27 -1.93 -31.66
N GLU A 70 1.21 -2.50 -31.09
CA GLU A 70 -0.18 -2.03 -31.25
C GLU A 70 -0.63 -1.07 -30.14
N LYS A 71 0.32 -0.51 -29.37
CA LYS A 71 0.02 0.40 -28.27
C LYS A 71 -0.58 1.72 -28.79
N SER A 72 -1.83 1.95 -28.46
CA SER A 72 -2.59 3.18 -28.70
C SER A 72 -2.19 4.29 -27.71
N LYS A 73 -2.44 5.54 -28.12
CA LYS A 73 -2.36 6.72 -27.23
C LYS A 73 -3.54 6.81 -26.25
N ASN A 74 -4.64 6.14 -26.57
CA ASN A 74 -5.86 6.12 -25.77
C ASN A 74 -6.07 4.72 -25.20
N VAL A 75 -6.70 4.64 -24.02
CA VAL A 75 -7.11 3.39 -23.39
C VAL A 75 -8.03 2.61 -24.34
N THR A 76 -7.68 1.37 -24.66
CA THR A 76 -8.40 0.47 -25.56
C THR A 76 -9.33 -0.49 -24.81
N GLY A 77 -9.05 -0.73 -23.53
CA GLY A 77 -9.85 -1.61 -22.68
C GLY A 77 -9.41 -1.54 -21.22
N CYS A 78 -10.09 -2.29 -20.36
CA CYS A 78 -9.76 -2.37 -18.95
C CYS A 78 -9.65 -3.84 -18.52
N LEU A 79 -8.77 -4.11 -17.56
CA LEU A 79 -8.69 -5.39 -16.88
C LEU A 79 -9.00 -5.20 -15.41
N ARG A 80 -9.67 -6.17 -14.80
CA ARG A 80 -9.82 -6.27 -13.36
C ARG A 80 -9.05 -7.48 -12.86
N HIS A 81 -8.20 -7.27 -11.87
CA HIS A 81 -7.56 -8.38 -11.17
C HIS A 81 -8.58 -9.06 -10.25
N ILE A 82 -8.81 -10.37 -10.43
CA ILE A 82 -9.93 -11.10 -9.82
C ILE A 82 -9.81 -11.13 -8.29
N GLN A 83 -8.60 -11.27 -7.75
CA GLN A 83 -8.40 -11.38 -6.31
C GLN A 83 -8.48 -10.03 -5.59
N SER A 84 -7.87 -8.98 -6.15
CA SER A 84 -7.82 -7.66 -5.49
C SER A 84 -8.97 -6.74 -5.89
N GLY A 85 -9.65 -7.02 -7.00
CA GLY A 85 -10.66 -6.13 -7.59
C GLY A 85 -10.08 -4.91 -8.30
N VAL A 86 -8.76 -4.74 -8.31
CA VAL A 86 -8.09 -3.56 -8.87
C VAL A 86 -8.24 -3.50 -10.38
N VAL A 87 -8.57 -2.32 -10.89
CA VAL A 87 -8.78 -2.08 -12.31
C VAL A 87 -7.54 -1.44 -12.93
N TYR A 88 -7.14 -1.97 -14.07
CA TYR A 88 -5.98 -1.58 -14.85
C TYR A 88 -6.37 -1.17 -16.27
N GLU A 89 -5.63 -0.21 -16.82
CA GLU A 89 -5.80 0.28 -18.17
C GLU A 89 -5.02 -0.56 -19.17
N LEU A 90 -5.66 -0.87 -20.30
CA LEU A 90 -5.00 -1.42 -21.47
C LEU A 90 -4.86 -0.35 -22.55
N TYR A 91 -3.68 -0.30 -23.15
CA TYR A 91 -3.39 0.59 -24.28
C TYR A 91 -3.23 -0.17 -25.59
N GLY A 92 -3.16 -1.50 -25.55
CA GLY A 92 -3.04 -2.37 -26.72
C GLY A 92 -3.87 -3.64 -26.52
N PRO A 93 -3.97 -4.50 -27.55
CA PRO A 93 -4.58 -5.81 -27.40
C PRO A 93 -3.72 -6.70 -26.52
N ILE A 94 -4.36 -7.47 -25.66
CA ILE A 94 -3.71 -8.50 -24.87
C ILE A 94 -4.58 -9.75 -24.89
N ASP A 95 -3.96 -10.92 -24.92
CA ASP A 95 -4.68 -12.18 -24.84
C ASP A 95 -5.20 -12.38 -23.41
N SER A 96 -6.08 -13.38 -23.20
CA SER A 96 -6.60 -13.66 -21.86
C SER A 96 -5.45 -13.98 -20.90
N MET A 97 -5.45 -13.36 -19.72
CA MET A 97 -4.41 -13.56 -18.71
C MET A 97 -4.98 -14.19 -17.45
N VAL A 98 -4.21 -15.11 -16.87
CA VAL A 98 -4.59 -15.80 -15.63
C VAL A 98 -4.69 -14.77 -14.49
N GLY A 99 -5.78 -14.84 -13.72
CA GLY A 99 -6.02 -13.92 -12.60
C GLY A 99 -6.64 -12.57 -13.00
N PHE A 100 -6.86 -12.32 -14.28
CA PHE A 100 -7.50 -11.11 -14.77
C PHE A 100 -8.76 -11.43 -15.56
N GLU A 101 -9.76 -10.56 -15.47
CA GLU A 101 -10.93 -10.56 -16.34
C GLU A 101 -11.04 -9.24 -17.10
N PHE A 102 -11.54 -9.30 -18.33
CA PHE A 102 -11.86 -8.08 -19.07
C PHE A 102 -12.98 -7.33 -18.37
N PHE A 103 -12.72 -6.07 -18.04
CA PHE A 103 -13.65 -5.21 -17.35
C PHE A 103 -14.22 -4.19 -18.34
N PRO A 104 -15.53 -4.20 -18.63
CA PRO A 104 -16.12 -3.21 -19.51
C PRO A 104 -16.10 -1.84 -18.85
N THR A 105 -15.86 -0.78 -19.62
CA THR A 105 -15.98 0.59 -19.09
C THR A 105 -17.40 0.81 -18.57
N PRO A 106 -17.58 1.32 -17.34
CA PRO A 106 -18.91 1.57 -16.80
C PRO A 106 -19.64 2.62 -17.64
N ASN A 107 -20.63 2.17 -18.41
CA ASN A 107 -21.47 3.03 -19.24
C ASN A 107 -22.92 3.11 -18.74
N LYS A 108 -23.23 2.49 -17.59
CA LYS A 108 -24.57 2.50 -17.01
C LYS A 108 -24.79 3.77 -16.20
N THR A 109 -26.01 4.29 -16.29
CA THR A 109 -26.51 5.41 -15.49
C THR A 109 -27.40 4.92 -14.35
N CYS A 110 -27.73 5.80 -13.41
CA CYS A 110 -28.70 5.50 -12.35
C CYS A 110 -30.09 5.15 -12.90
N GLU A 111 -30.46 5.76 -14.02
CA GLU A 111 -31.69 5.50 -14.77
C GLU A 111 -31.69 4.07 -15.32
N ASP A 112 -30.57 3.62 -15.90
CA ASP A 112 -30.42 2.26 -16.44
C ASP A 112 -30.54 1.18 -15.36
N LEU A 113 -30.15 1.50 -14.13
CA LEU A 113 -30.27 0.58 -12.99
C LEU A 113 -31.69 0.51 -12.40
N GLY A 114 -32.52 1.52 -12.68
CA GLY A 114 -33.88 1.62 -12.19
C GLY A 114 -33.99 1.68 -10.66
N CYS A 115 -32.99 2.25 -9.96
CA CYS A 115 -32.94 2.23 -8.49
C CYS A 115 -34.20 2.85 -7.86
N LYS A 116 -34.68 3.98 -8.40
CA LYS A 116 -35.91 4.65 -7.94
C LYS A 116 -37.14 3.75 -8.04
N ASN A 117 -37.27 2.98 -9.13
CA ASN A 117 -38.38 2.05 -9.32
C ASN A 117 -38.32 0.87 -8.33
N LYS A 118 -37.13 0.55 -7.81
CA LYS A 118 -36.91 -0.45 -6.77
C LYS A 118 -37.07 0.13 -5.35
N GLY A 119 -37.40 1.42 -5.21
CA GLY A 119 -37.44 2.11 -3.91
C GLY A 119 -36.07 2.26 -3.26
N LEU A 120 -35.00 2.22 -4.06
CA LEU A 120 -33.60 2.35 -3.63
C LEU A 120 -33.04 3.70 -4.09
N GLU A 121 -32.06 4.21 -3.34
CA GLU A 121 -31.29 5.37 -3.76
C GLU A 121 -30.15 4.93 -4.68
N CYS A 122 -29.89 5.68 -5.74
CA CYS A 122 -28.72 5.45 -6.57
C CYS A 122 -27.56 6.26 -6.05
N LEU A 123 -26.46 5.61 -5.70
CA LEU A 123 -25.22 6.25 -5.31
C LEU A 123 -24.18 6.03 -6.40
N ILE A 124 -23.43 7.08 -6.71
CA ILE A 124 -22.28 6.99 -7.61
C ILE A 124 -21.08 6.71 -6.72
N GLU A 125 -20.65 5.45 -6.68
CA GLU A 125 -19.48 5.04 -5.90
C GLU A 125 -18.25 4.95 -6.80
N PRO A 126 -17.08 5.42 -6.36
CA PRO A 126 -15.87 5.15 -7.09
C PRO A 126 -15.65 3.62 -7.15
N ILE A 127 -15.16 3.11 -8.29
CA ILE A 127 -14.88 1.68 -8.45
C ILE A 127 -13.91 1.20 -7.37
N GLU A 128 -12.97 2.07 -6.99
CA GLU A 128 -11.96 1.81 -5.98
C GLU A 128 -11.86 2.96 -4.96
N LYS A 129 -11.43 2.63 -3.75
CA LYS A 129 -11.14 3.61 -2.69
C LYS A 129 -9.74 4.18 -2.88
N CYS A 130 -9.52 4.92 -3.96
CA CYS A 130 -8.25 5.64 -4.18
C CYS A 130 -8.35 7.06 -3.60
N GLU A 131 -7.29 7.56 -2.98
CA GLU A 131 -7.21 8.98 -2.57
C GLU A 131 -7.18 9.93 -3.76
N THR A 132 -6.54 9.48 -4.85
CA THR A 132 -6.43 10.24 -6.10
C THR A 132 -6.91 9.36 -7.24
N ILE A 133 -8.00 9.76 -7.91
CA ILE A 133 -8.55 9.03 -9.05
C ILE A 133 -7.91 9.60 -10.32
N LEU A 134 -7.20 8.76 -11.06
CA LEU A 134 -6.71 9.11 -12.39
C LEU A 134 -7.89 9.36 -13.34
N LYS A 135 -7.78 10.38 -14.20
CA LYS A 135 -8.78 10.67 -15.23
C LYS A 135 -8.69 9.62 -16.35
N SER A 136 -9.31 8.47 -16.11
CA SER A 136 -9.33 7.34 -17.03
C SER A 136 -10.75 6.89 -17.33
N PRO A 137 -11.04 6.44 -18.57
CA PRO A 137 -12.29 5.75 -18.89
C PRO A 137 -12.53 4.48 -18.06
N CYS A 138 -11.47 3.81 -17.58
CA CYS A 138 -11.58 2.61 -16.75
C CYS A 138 -11.91 2.90 -15.28
N CYS A 139 -11.71 4.15 -14.84
CA CYS A 139 -11.75 4.56 -13.44
C CYS A 139 -12.93 5.49 -13.13
N VAL A 140 -13.95 5.46 -13.99
CA VAL A 140 -15.18 6.23 -13.81
C VAL A 140 -16.02 5.58 -12.73
N SER A 141 -16.51 6.37 -11.78
CA SER A 141 -17.40 5.88 -10.72
C SER A 141 -18.61 5.14 -11.30
N GLU A 142 -18.99 4.03 -10.67
CA GLU A 142 -20.11 3.20 -11.10
C GLU A 142 -21.35 3.50 -10.26
N PRO A 143 -22.54 3.70 -10.86
CA PRO A 143 -23.76 3.81 -10.09
C PRO A 143 -24.12 2.47 -9.45
N LYS A 144 -24.56 2.49 -8.20
CA LYS A 144 -25.11 1.32 -7.49
C LYS A 144 -26.40 1.69 -6.79
N CYS A 145 -27.36 0.77 -6.78
CA CYS A 145 -28.57 0.94 -5.98
C CYS A 145 -28.26 0.56 -4.52
N ASN A 146 -28.30 1.53 -3.62
CA ASN A 146 -28.08 1.31 -2.20
C ASN A 146 -29.42 1.27 -1.45
N GLN A 147 -29.55 0.31 -0.54
CA GLN A 147 -30.70 0.14 0.36
C GLN A 147 -30.56 0.99 1.64
N ASN A 148 -29.37 1.53 1.91
CA ASN A 148 -28.96 2.05 3.22
C ASN A 148 -29.21 3.53 3.46
N SER A 149 -29.98 4.24 2.63
CA SER A 149 -30.39 5.63 2.94
C SER A 149 -31.11 5.74 4.30
N LYS A 150 -31.63 4.63 4.83
CA LYS A 150 -32.21 4.56 6.19
C LYS A 150 -31.24 4.20 7.32
N LEU A 151 -29.99 3.84 7.06
CA LEU A 151 -29.06 3.29 8.07
C LEU A 151 -27.72 4.03 8.22
N LEU A 152 -27.44 5.06 7.41
CA LEU A 152 -26.15 5.78 7.41
C LEU A 152 -25.90 6.74 8.60
N LEU A 153 -26.51 6.49 9.76
CA LEU A 153 -26.12 7.16 11.01
C LEU A 153 -25.35 6.26 12.00
N THR A 154 -25.10 4.97 11.73
CA THR A 154 -24.49 4.10 12.76
C THR A 154 -23.38 3.14 12.38
N ASN A 155 -23.00 2.92 11.11
CA ASN A 155 -22.07 1.81 10.81
C ASN A 155 -20.68 2.28 10.36
N VAL A 156 -19.86 2.70 11.32
CA VAL A 156 -18.40 2.57 11.22
C VAL A 156 -18.04 1.15 11.68
N THR A 157 -17.75 0.26 10.74
CA THR A 157 -17.40 -1.15 11.01
C THR A 157 -15.94 -1.25 11.48
N TYR A 158 -15.73 -1.54 12.76
CA TYR A 158 -14.42 -1.91 13.32
C TYR A 158 -14.37 -3.44 13.56
N GLY A 159 -13.27 -4.09 13.14
CA GLY A 159 -12.77 -5.39 13.63
C GLY A 159 -13.55 -6.68 13.28
N ASN A 160 -13.37 -7.21 12.07
CA ASN A 160 -13.92 -8.50 11.61
C ASN A 160 -13.12 -9.75 12.07
N GLY A 161 -12.84 -9.88 13.37
CA GLY A 161 -12.19 -11.09 13.91
C GLY A 161 -12.94 -11.64 15.12
N ASN A 162 -13.91 -12.53 14.90
CA ASN A 162 -14.40 -13.39 15.97
C ASN A 162 -13.26 -14.34 16.33
N CYS A 163 -12.79 -14.32 17.58
CA CYS A 163 -11.84 -15.33 18.05
C CYS A 163 -12.55 -16.55 18.64
N ASP A 164 -11.83 -17.67 18.66
CA ASP A 164 -12.36 -18.99 19.00
C ASP A 164 -12.33 -19.31 20.51
N SER A 165 -11.74 -18.44 21.33
CA SER A 165 -11.66 -18.69 22.77
C SER A 165 -13.04 -18.63 23.42
N SER A 166 -13.36 -19.67 24.19
CA SER A 166 -14.59 -19.74 24.98
C SER A 166 -14.51 -18.75 26.15
N CYS A 167 -15.28 -17.67 26.08
CA CYS A 167 -15.36 -16.69 27.14
C CYS A 167 -16.48 -17.01 28.15
N PRO A 168 -16.34 -16.57 29.42
CA PRO A 168 -17.43 -16.62 30.39
C PRO A 168 -18.70 -15.90 29.86
N PRO A 169 -19.88 -16.20 30.42
CA PRO A 169 -21.10 -15.46 30.09
C PRO A 169 -20.89 -13.95 30.20
N GLU A 170 -21.42 -13.20 29.22
CA GLU A 170 -21.31 -11.74 29.14
C GLU A 170 -19.91 -11.19 28.83
N PHE A 171 -18.99 -12.04 28.35
CA PHE A 171 -17.74 -11.64 27.74
C PHE A 171 -17.69 -12.10 26.28
N ASN A 172 -17.14 -11.26 25.42
CA ASN A 172 -16.95 -11.52 24.01
C ASN A 172 -15.46 -11.63 23.69
N CYS A 173 -15.10 -12.66 22.94
CA CYS A 173 -13.74 -12.89 22.51
C CYS A 173 -13.35 -11.86 21.44
N ARG A 174 -12.25 -11.11 21.68
CA ARG A 174 -11.63 -10.22 20.68
C ARG A 174 -10.11 -10.35 20.68
N PHE A 175 -9.48 -9.99 19.56
CA PHE A 175 -8.02 -9.86 19.47
C PHE A 175 -7.57 -8.48 19.97
N ILE A 176 -6.56 -8.45 20.85
CA ILE A 176 -5.80 -7.25 21.21
C ILE A 176 -4.34 -7.50 20.82
N GLY A 177 -3.91 -6.89 19.71
CA GLY A 177 -2.70 -7.32 19.01
C GLY A 177 -2.88 -8.76 18.49
N ASP A 178 -1.91 -9.63 18.74
CA ASP A 178 -1.97 -11.05 18.35
C ASP A 178 -2.55 -11.97 19.45
N VAL A 179 -3.08 -11.38 20.54
CA VAL A 179 -3.55 -12.13 21.70
C VAL A 179 -5.07 -12.14 21.75
N GLN A 180 -5.66 -13.34 21.85
CA GLN A 180 -7.09 -13.51 22.09
C GLN A 180 -7.42 -13.18 23.55
N GLN A 181 -8.38 -12.29 23.76
CA GLN A 181 -8.78 -11.85 25.09
C GLN A 181 -10.30 -11.77 25.21
N CYS A 182 -10.83 -12.25 26.34
CA CYS A 182 -12.24 -12.12 26.68
C CYS A 182 -12.50 -10.74 27.26
N LEU A 183 -13.32 -9.96 26.56
CA LEU A 183 -13.65 -8.58 26.93
C LEU A 183 -15.12 -8.48 27.34
N PRO A 184 -15.44 -7.64 28.34
CA PRO A 184 -16.79 -7.52 28.89
C PRO A 184 -17.75 -6.94 27.85
N SER A 185 -18.98 -7.45 27.79
CA SER A 185 -19.99 -6.98 26.83
C SER A 185 -20.81 -5.77 27.30
N ARG A 186 -20.75 -5.44 28.60
CA ARG A 186 -21.53 -4.36 29.21
C ARG A 186 -20.82 -3.70 30.38
N CYS A 187 -21.12 -2.42 30.61
CA CYS A 187 -20.43 -1.61 31.61
C CYS A 187 -20.65 -2.03 33.07
N GLY A 188 -21.72 -2.78 33.38
CA GLY A 188 -21.95 -3.31 34.73
C GLY A 188 -20.93 -4.35 35.19
N LEU A 189 -20.05 -4.83 34.29
CA LEU A 189 -19.02 -5.83 34.58
C LEU A 189 -17.63 -5.22 34.76
N VAL A 190 -17.48 -3.91 34.56
CA VAL A 190 -16.18 -3.22 34.55
C VAL A 190 -16.18 -2.11 35.57
N GLU A 191 -15.20 -2.15 36.47
CA GLU A 191 -14.89 -1.03 37.33
C GLU A 191 -13.84 -0.15 36.64
N CYS A 192 -14.27 1.02 36.17
CA CYS A 192 -13.39 1.95 35.49
C CYS A 192 -12.57 2.77 36.51
N PRO A 193 -11.25 2.94 36.28
CA PRO A 193 -10.42 3.76 37.16
C PRO A 193 -10.89 5.22 37.17
N GLN A 194 -10.52 5.96 38.24
CA GLN A 194 -10.88 7.38 38.36
C GLN A 194 -10.42 8.19 37.12
N GLY A 195 -11.30 9.09 36.65
CA GLY A 195 -11.06 9.87 35.44
C GLY A 195 -11.28 9.10 34.15
N THR A 196 -11.94 7.94 34.20
CA THR A 196 -12.38 7.19 33.03
C THR A 196 -13.86 6.86 33.12
N GLU A 197 -14.51 6.69 31.98
CA GLU A 197 -15.91 6.29 31.85
C GLU A 197 -16.02 5.05 30.95
N CYS A 198 -16.87 4.11 31.33
CA CYS A 198 -17.13 2.94 30.51
C CYS A 198 -18.02 3.32 29.32
N LYS A 199 -17.62 2.95 28.11
CA LYS A 199 -18.45 3.10 26.91
C LYS A 199 -18.51 1.81 26.09
N PRO A 200 -19.65 1.55 25.42
CA PRO A 200 -19.71 0.52 24.39
C PRO A 200 -18.83 0.90 23.20
N LEU A 201 -18.17 -0.12 22.66
CA LEU A 201 -17.51 -0.07 21.36
C LEU A 201 -18.48 -0.67 20.34
N ASP A 202 -19.28 0.20 19.74
CA ASP A 202 -20.32 -0.19 18.77
C ASP A 202 -19.71 -0.99 17.62
N GLY A 203 -20.38 -2.09 17.25
CA GLY A 203 -19.90 -3.04 16.24
C GLY A 203 -18.97 -4.14 16.76
N LEU A 204 -18.43 -4.01 17.98
CA LEU A 204 -17.59 -5.04 18.61
C LEU A 204 -18.28 -5.79 19.76
N ASP A 205 -19.48 -5.39 20.17
CA ASP A 205 -20.23 -5.96 21.30
C ASP A 205 -19.43 -6.03 22.61
N ILE A 206 -18.46 -5.14 22.80
CA ILE A 206 -17.65 -5.05 24.02
C ILE A 206 -17.72 -3.64 24.60
N VAL A 207 -17.30 -3.50 25.85
CA VAL A 207 -17.13 -2.20 26.50
C VAL A 207 -15.68 -1.99 26.91
N SER A 208 -15.27 -0.73 27.00
CA SER A 208 -13.94 -0.36 27.51
C SER A 208 -14.01 0.94 28.32
N CYS A 209 -13.02 1.16 29.19
CA CYS A 209 -12.89 2.39 29.96
C CYS A 209 -12.11 3.42 29.13
N PHE A 210 -12.77 4.51 28.78
CA PHE A 210 -12.15 5.63 28.07
C PHE A 210 -11.83 6.71 29.07
N LYS A 211 -10.68 7.37 28.91
CA LYS A 211 -10.38 8.56 29.70
C LYS A 211 -11.51 9.57 29.50
N THR A 212 -12.19 9.90 30.59
CA THR A 212 -13.13 10.99 30.58
C THR A 212 -12.27 12.20 30.34
N ILE A 213 -12.36 12.78 29.15
CA ILE A 213 -11.97 14.17 28.99
C ILE A 213 -13.03 14.89 29.82
N LEU A 214 -12.77 15.00 31.13
CA LEU A 214 -13.46 15.96 31.95
C LEU A 214 -13.32 17.24 31.14
N PRO A 215 -14.42 17.86 30.66
CA PRO A 215 -14.30 19.18 30.09
C PRO A 215 -13.56 19.94 31.17
N VAL A 216 -12.31 20.34 30.88
CA VAL A 216 -11.53 21.21 31.77
C VAL A 216 -12.54 22.27 32.16
N PRO A 217 -12.97 22.37 33.43
CA PRO A 217 -14.17 23.10 33.78
C PRO A 217 -14.04 24.47 33.12
N SER A 218 -14.83 24.71 32.06
CA SER A 218 -14.63 25.90 31.21
C SER A 218 -15.06 27.17 31.94
N ASN A 219 -15.34 27.05 33.23
CA ASN A 219 -15.79 28.09 34.11
C ASN A 219 -14.67 28.89 34.77
N GLN A 220 -13.41 28.59 34.47
CA GLN A 220 -12.36 29.56 34.71
C GLN A 220 -11.67 29.78 33.39
N SER A 221 -11.97 30.91 32.75
CA SER A 221 -11.10 31.53 31.75
C SER A 221 -9.77 31.81 32.43
N VAL A 222 -8.94 30.79 32.60
CA VAL A 222 -7.59 30.95 33.12
C VAL A 222 -6.86 31.74 32.05
N THR A 223 -6.45 32.96 32.39
CA THR A 223 -5.64 33.80 31.51
C THR A 223 -4.17 33.53 31.78
N CYS A 224 -3.31 33.86 30.83
CA CYS A 224 -1.86 33.67 30.99
C CYS A 224 -1.22 34.42 32.15
N ASP A 225 -1.92 35.39 32.75
CA ASP A 225 -1.47 36.09 33.95
C ASP A 225 -1.49 35.21 35.21
N GLN A 226 -2.27 34.11 35.18
CA GLN A 226 -2.47 33.19 36.31
C GLN A 226 -1.56 31.96 36.25
N ILE A 227 -0.88 31.73 35.12
CA ILE A 227 -0.08 30.53 34.87
C ILE A 227 1.38 30.91 34.75
N LYS A 228 2.20 30.43 35.69
CA LYS A 228 3.66 30.50 35.58
C LYS A 228 4.18 29.27 34.86
N CYS A 229 4.55 29.43 33.59
CA CYS A 229 5.16 28.35 32.83
C CYS A 229 6.59 28.05 33.29
N PRO A 230 7.07 26.79 33.13
CA PRO A 230 8.47 26.44 33.33
C PRO A 230 9.40 27.24 32.42
N ASP A 231 10.69 27.30 32.76
CA ASP A 231 11.71 27.84 31.86
C ASP A 231 11.66 27.08 30.51
N GLN A 232 11.84 27.79 29.39
CA GLN A 232 11.64 27.31 28.01
C GLN A 232 10.18 27.13 27.56
N PHE A 233 9.19 27.59 28.32
CA PHE A 233 7.78 27.58 27.92
C PHE A 233 7.18 28.98 28.09
N TYR A 234 6.29 29.39 27.18
CA TYR A 234 5.47 30.59 27.29
C TYR A 234 4.00 30.20 27.38
N CYS A 235 3.21 30.97 28.13
CA CYS A 235 1.77 30.76 28.15
C CYS A 235 1.13 31.34 26.89
N GLY A 236 0.27 30.57 26.23
CA GLY A 236 -0.51 31.02 25.07
C GLY A 236 -1.70 30.11 24.78
N LYS A 237 -2.45 30.41 23.72
CA LYS A 237 -3.59 29.59 23.30
C LYS A 237 -3.11 28.25 22.73
N GLY A 238 -3.40 27.16 23.44
CA GLY A 238 -3.09 25.80 23.00
C GLY A 238 -4.34 25.04 22.54
N ILE A 239 -4.21 23.71 22.43
CA ILE A 239 -5.27 22.84 21.93
C ILE A 239 -6.36 22.58 22.99
N PHE A 240 -6.04 22.75 24.27
CA PHE A 240 -6.95 22.43 25.37
C PHE A 240 -7.49 23.68 26.08
N SER A 241 -6.75 24.78 26.09
CA SER A 241 -7.19 26.04 26.68
C SER A 241 -6.59 27.29 26.00
N ASP A 242 -7.11 28.47 26.33
CA ASP A 242 -6.53 29.75 25.90
C ASP A 242 -5.23 30.13 26.66
N ALA A 243 -4.78 29.29 27.60
CA ALA A 243 -3.62 29.54 28.46
C ALA A 243 -2.81 28.25 28.74
N ASP A 244 -2.37 27.56 27.70
CA ASP A 244 -1.48 26.41 27.79
C ASP A 244 0.00 26.86 27.81
N CYS A 245 0.87 26.15 28.54
CA CYS A 245 2.32 26.37 28.47
C CYS A 245 2.88 25.71 27.21
N ILE A 246 3.17 26.55 26.21
CA ILE A 246 3.72 26.16 24.91
C ILE A 246 5.25 26.29 24.99
N PRO A 247 6.02 25.24 24.69
CA PRO A 247 7.47 25.35 24.61
C PRO A 247 7.87 26.49 23.66
N LEU A 248 8.70 27.41 24.14
CA LEU A 248 9.27 28.52 23.36
C LEU A 248 9.96 28.04 22.08
N ASN A 249 10.41 26.78 22.08
CA ASN A 249 11.27 26.17 21.08
C ASN A 249 10.79 24.79 20.60
N ILE A 250 9.46 24.53 20.45
CA ILE A 250 8.99 23.31 19.74
C ILE A 250 9.64 23.22 18.36
N ASP A 251 9.80 24.37 17.71
CA ASP A 251 10.36 24.49 16.37
C ASP A 251 11.85 24.10 16.30
N LEU A 252 12.55 23.92 17.44
CA LEU A 252 13.99 23.70 17.46
C LEU A 252 14.41 22.24 17.63
N ILE A 253 13.61 21.40 18.28
CA ILE A 253 13.94 19.97 18.34
C ILE A 253 13.99 19.45 16.89
N GLY A 254 13.00 19.78 16.06
CA GLY A 254 13.00 19.41 14.63
C GLY A 254 14.12 20.02 13.76
N ARG A 255 14.87 21.03 14.23
CA ARG A 255 15.84 21.77 13.37
C ARG A 255 17.29 21.40 13.58
N GLU A 256 17.65 20.71 14.66
CA GLU A 256 19.06 20.51 15.03
C GLU A 256 19.84 19.60 14.08
N PHE A 257 19.19 18.67 13.37
CA PHE A 257 19.90 17.89 12.37
C PHE A 257 20.44 18.76 11.23
N ASP A 258 21.75 18.68 11.02
CA ASP A 258 22.45 19.37 9.94
C ASP A 258 22.32 18.56 8.63
N CYS A 259 21.51 19.07 7.70
CA CYS A 259 21.32 18.43 6.40
C CYS A 259 22.60 18.40 5.54
N ASN A 260 23.64 19.15 5.91
CA ASN A 260 24.96 19.02 5.26
C ASN A 260 25.64 17.68 5.58
N LEU A 261 25.13 16.92 6.55
CA LEU A 261 25.57 15.54 6.82
C LEU A 261 24.97 14.54 5.82
N CYS A 262 23.92 14.92 5.08
CA CYS A 262 23.40 14.09 4.00
C CYS A 262 24.35 14.09 2.81
N PRO A 263 24.43 12.98 2.05
CA PRO A 263 25.09 13.00 0.75
C PRO A 263 24.51 14.10 -0.15
N THR A 264 25.34 14.68 -0.99
CA THR A 264 24.93 15.75 -1.92
C THR A 264 23.74 15.28 -2.77
N ASP A 265 22.80 16.19 -3.01
CA ASP A 265 21.57 15.97 -3.79
C ASP A 265 20.55 14.99 -3.21
N TRP A 266 20.74 14.50 -1.97
CA TRP A 266 19.73 13.67 -1.30
C TRP A 266 18.68 14.53 -0.61
N LYS A 267 17.44 14.04 -0.57
CA LYS A 267 16.36 14.68 0.19
C LYS A 267 16.64 14.50 1.69
N CYS A 268 16.65 15.59 2.44
CA CYS A 268 16.85 15.59 3.89
C CYS A 268 15.54 15.87 4.64
N ASP A 269 15.16 14.98 5.54
CA ASP A 269 14.06 15.15 6.49
C ASP A 269 14.63 15.15 7.93
N LYS A 270 14.29 16.17 8.73
CA LYS A 270 14.84 16.38 10.07
C LYS A 270 13.91 15.86 11.17
N PHE A 271 14.46 15.19 12.17
CA PHE A 271 13.73 14.57 13.28
C PHE A 271 14.49 14.73 14.60
N GLY A 272 14.41 15.90 15.24
CA GLY A 272 15.13 16.07 16.49
C GLY A 272 16.63 16.29 16.26
N TRP A 273 17.40 15.62 17.12
CA TRP A 273 18.83 15.38 16.97
C TRP A 273 19.18 14.41 15.85
N GLY A 274 18.17 13.76 15.26
CA GLY A 274 18.30 12.78 14.20
C GLY A 274 17.82 13.30 12.86
N GLY A 275 18.22 12.60 11.81
CA GLY A 275 17.83 12.94 10.45
C GLY A 275 17.80 11.73 9.56
N LEU A 276 17.09 11.90 8.45
CA LEU A 276 16.93 10.90 7.43
C LEU A 276 17.24 11.54 6.08
N CYS A 277 18.16 10.94 5.34
CA CYS A 277 18.54 11.35 4.00
C CYS A 277 18.13 10.25 3.02
N ILE A 278 17.35 10.59 1.99
CA ILE A 278 16.89 9.64 0.97
C ILE A 278 17.54 10.00 -0.35
N GLU A 279 18.09 8.99 -1.04
CA GLU A 279 18.60 9.11 -2.41
C GLU A 279 17.46 9.31 -3.42
N TRP A 280 16.78 10.45 -3.32
CA TRP A 280 15.62 10.79 -4.14
C TRP A 280 15.69 12.22 -4.63
N LYS A 281 15.58 12.39 -5.95
CA LYS A 281 15.49 13.69 -6.60
C LYS A 281 14.13 13.83 -7.28
N PRO A 282 13.18 14.60 -6.71
CA PRO A 282 11.79 14.62 -7.18
C PRO A 282 11.60 15.18 -8.60
N PHE A 283 12.62 15.84 -9.17
CA PHE A 283 12.50 16.59 -10.43
C PHE A 283 13.41 16.11 -11.57
N SER A 284 13.96 14.90 -11.53
CA SER A 284 14.74 14.35 -12.66
C SER A 284 14.16 13.05 -13.27
N PRO A 285 12.85 12.96 -13.57
CA PRO A 285 12.37 11.91 -14.47
C PRO A 285 12.88 12.20 -15.89
N GLY A 286 13.86 11.45 -16.37
CA GLY A 286 14.30 11.48 -17.77
C GLY A 286 15.78 11.74 -18.05
N ASP A 287 16.60 11.98 -17.02
CA ASP A 287 18.04 12.26 -17.20
C ASP A 287 18.95 11.02 -17.01
N GLY A 288 18.39 9.85 -16.70
CA GLY A 288 19.17 8.65 -16.42
C GLY A 288 19.60 7.87 -17.66
N GLU A 289 20.30 6.77 -17.43
CA GLU A 289 20.75 5.88 -18.51
C GLU A 289 19.56 5.11 -19.12
N PRO A 290 19.52 4.93 -20.46
CA PRO A 290 18.59 4.00 -21.08
C PRO A 290 18.80 2.58 -20.53
N CYS A 291 17.71 1.88 -20.26
CA CYS A 291 17.72 0.49 -19.80
C CYS A 291 16.60 -0.32 -20.44
N LEU A 292 16.55 -1.62 -20.18
CA LEU A 292 15.50 -2.46 -20.72
C LEU A 292 14.14 -2.02 -20.17
N GLY A 293 13.24 -1.60 -21.06
CA GLY A 293 11.90 -1.14 -20.72
C GLY A 293 11.77 0.35 -20.39
N GLY A 294 12.85 1.14 -20.41
CA GLY A 294 12.73 2.57 -20.15
C GLY A 294 14.04 3.33 -19.96
N VAL A 295 13.97 4.40 -19.18
CA VAL A 295 15.11 5.22 -18.78
C VAL A 295 15.19 5.19 -17.26
N CYS A 296 16.36 4.92 -16.73
CA CYS A 296 16.58 4.88 -15.29
C CYS A 296 16.37 6.25 -14.64
N LEU A 297 16.12 6.26 -13.33
CA LEU A 297 16.16 7.51 -12.56
C LEU A 297 17.60 8.05 -12.53
N PHE A 298 17.78 9.35 -12.29
CA PHE A 298 19.08 10.02 -12.33
C PHE A 298 20.19 9.38 -11.47
N ASN A 299 19.84 8.73 -10.35
CA ASN A 299 20.80 8.05 -9.47
C ASN A 299 20.83 6.52 -9.66
N GLN A 300 20.09 6.02 -10.64
CA GLN A 300 20.09 4.62 -11.02
C GLN A 300 21.00 4.42 -12.24
N TYR A 301 21.65 3.26 -12.30
CA TYR A 301 22.39 2.80 -13.48
C TYR A 301 21.66 1.60 -14.08
N CYS A 302 21.84 1.38 -15.38
CA CYS A 302 21.34 0.15 -16.00
C CYS A 302 22.31 -1.00 -15.74
N ASN A 303 21.96 -1.92 -14.85
CA ASN A 303 22.76 -3.11 -14.63
C ASN A 303 22.59 -4.06 -15.82
N THR A 304 23.67 -4.33 -16.55
CA THR A 304 23.62 -5.17 -17.75
C THR A 304 23.33 -6.65 -17.46
N THR A 305 23.58 -7.10 -16.24
CA THR A 305 23.36 -8.49 -15.82
C THR A 305 21.90 -8.73 -15.44
N SER A 306 21.32 -7.86 -14.62
CA SER A 306 19.89 -7.94 -14.26
C SER A 306 18.97 -7.29 -15.29
N GLN A 307 19.52 -6.47 -16.18
CA GLN A 307 18.81 -5.63 -17.15
C GLN A 307 17.82 -4.66 -16.50
N GLN A 308 18.08 -4.26 -15.26
CA GLN A 308 17.22 -3.37 -14.48
C GLN A 308 17.93 -2.06 -14.12
N CYS A 309 17.13 -1.03 -13.85
CA CYS A 309 17.60 0.19 -13.23
C CYS A 309 17.82 -0.04 -11.73
N GLU A 310 19.08 0.01 -11.31
CA GLU A 310 19.50 -0.24 -9.94
C GLU A 310 20.15 0.98 -9.33
N PHE A 311 19.93 1.21 -8.04
CA PHE A 311 20.75 2.09 -7.23
C PHE A 311 22.02 1.36 -6.81
N PRO A 312 23.14 2.08 -6.62
CA PRO A 312 24.32 1.54 -5.98
C PRO A 312 23.97 0.87 -4.65
N LYS A 313 24.74 -0.16 -4.26
CA LYS A 313 24.57 -0.80 -2.96
C LYS A 313 25.07 0.10 -1.84
N CYS A 314 24.43 0.02 -0.68
CA CYS A 314 24.99 0.59 0.55
C CYS A 314 26.39 0.03 0.81
N ASP A 315 27.31 0.93 1.16
CA ASP A 315 28.65 0.62 1.68
C ASP A 315 28.95 1.50 2.91
N ASP A 316 30.11 1.26 3.55
CA ASP A 316 30.54 1.98 4.75
C ASP A 316 30.83 3.48 4.50
N ALA A 317 30.96 3.89 3.24
CA ALA A 317 31.26 5.27 2.84
C ALA A 317 30.02 6.04 2.35
N THR A 318 28.89 5.35 2.13
CA THR A 318 27.68 5.94 1.54
C THR A 318 27.12 7.05 2.43
N CYS A 319 27.10 6.82 3.74
CA CYS A 319 26.55 7.76 4.71
C CYS A 319 27.66 8.39 5.55
N HIS A 320 27.41 9.61 6.02
CA HIS A 320 28.33 10.28 6.95
C HIS A 320 28.48 9.48 8.26
N LYS A 321 29.64 9.61 8.91
CA LYS A 321 29.92 9.00 10.21
C LYS A 321 28.80 9.36 11.22
N GLY A 322 28.25 8.34 11.88
CA GLY A 322 27.13 8.47 12.82
C GLY A 322 25.76 8.13 12.21
N MET A 323 25.72 7.85 10.91
CA MET A 323 24.53 7.37 10.21
C MET A 323 24.73 5.94 9.73
N SER A 324 23.64 5.23 9.53
CA SER A 324 23.61 3.89 8.94
C SER A 324 22.95 3.95 7.57
N CYS A 325 23.59 3.34 6.58
CA CYS A 325 23.00 3.15 5.26
C CYS A 325 22.06 1.94 5.29
N ILE A 326 20.84 2.14 4.84
CA ILE A 326 19.82 1.10 4.75
C ILE A 326 19.30 1.10 3.32
N GLN A 327 19.25 -0.09 2.73
CA GLN A 327 18.68 -0.33 1.42
C GLN A 327 18.02 -1.69 1.42
N TYR A 328 16.72 -1.73 1.17
CA TYR A 328 15.95 -2.96 1.17
C TYR A 328 16.33 -3.87 -0.01
N GLN A 329 16.44 -3.28 -1.21
CA GLN A 329 16.83 -3.95 -2.44
C GLN A 329 17.49 -2.96 -3.40
N VAL A 330 18.21 -3.47 -4.40
CA VAL A 330 18.94 -2.63 -5.37
C VAL A 330 18.04 -1.72 -6.21
N SER A 331 16.76 -2.07 -6.39
CA SER A 331 15.80 -1.20 -7.09
C SER A 331 15.28 -0.04 -6.23
N HIS A 332 15.57 -0.03 -4.93
CA HIS A 332 15.11 1.00 -3.99
C HIS A 332 16.23 1.98 -3.64
N PRO A 333 15.89 3.27 -3.42
CA PRO A 333 16.87 4.28 -3.07
C PRO A 333 17.55 3.92 -1.74
N ARG A 334 18.82 4.30 -1.62
CA ARG A 334 19.55 4.21 -0.35
C ARG A 334 19.00 5.25 0.63
N VAL A 335 18.99 4.90 1.91
CA VAL A 335 18.56 5.77 3.00
C VAL A 335 19.67 5.84 4.04
N CYS A 336 20.13 7.05 4.35
CA CYS A 336 21.00 7.30 5.50
C CYS A 336 20.13 7.76 6.67
N ALA A 337 20.14 7.02 7.77
CA ALA A 337 19.45 7.41 9.00
C ALA A 337 20.43 7.52 10.16
N THR A 338 20.27 8.53 11.01
CA THR A 338 20.98 8.56 12.31
C THR A 338 20.52 7.40 13.20
N THR A 339 21.37 6.91 14.10
CA THR A 339 21.06 5.76 14.97
C THR A 339 19.82 5.90 15.83
N ASN A 340 19.37 7.13 16.08
CA ASN A 340 18.20 7.43 16.91
C ASN A 340 16.88 7.43 16.09
N VAL A 341 16.97 7.34 14.76
CA VAL A 341 15.84 7.23 13.85
C VAL A 341 15.83 5.78 13.35
N ILE A 342 14.79 5.03 13.71
CA ILE A 342 14.57 3.68 13.17
C ILE A 342 13.60 3.84 12.00
N PRO A 343 14.07 3.95 10.75
CA PRO A 343 13.16 3.96 9.62
C PRO A 343 12.48 2.60 9.54
N PHE A 344 11.15 2.59 9.56
CA PHE A 344 10.38 1.44 9.15
C PHE A 344 9.65 1.82 7.86
N THR A 345 9.72 0.92 6.88
CA THR A 345 8.91 1.03 5.68
C THR A 345 7.74 0.08 5.88
N SER A 346 6.52 0.61 5.96
CA SER A 346 5.32 -0.22 5.85
C SER A 346 5.27 -0.74 4.42
N LEU A 347 5.73 -1.97 4.21
CA LEU A 347 5.54 -2.64 2.92
C LEU A 347 4.04 -2.91 2.77
N PRO A 348 3.43 -2.59 1.62
CA PRO A 348 2.11 -3.10 1.30
C PRO A 348 2.14 -4.62 1.44
N ASP A 349 1.13 -5.21 2.09
CA ASP A 349 1.01 -6.68 2.24
C ASP A 349 1.02 -7.41 0.89
N SER A 350 0.82 -6.68 -0.22
CA SER A 350 0.87 -7.19 -1.59
C SER A 350 2.29 -7.39 -2.16
N LEU A 351 3.35 -6.91 -1.51
CA LEU A 351 4.72 -7.16 -1.96
C LEU A 351 5.21 -8.51 -1.42
N VAL A 352 5.24 -9.51 -2.31
CA VAL A 352 5.70 -10.87 -2.01
C VAL A 352 7.16 -10.81 -1.52
N PRO A 353 7.47 -11.35 -0.33
CA PRO A 353 8.81 -11.28 0.24
C PRO A 353 9.82 -12.05 -0.59
N TYR A 354 11.02 -11.47 -0.74
CA TYR A 354 12.15 -12.10 -1.42
C TYR A 354 12.64 -13.31 -0.62
N THR A 355 12.35 -14.52 -1.10
CA THR A 355 13.01 -15.73 -0.60
C THR A 355 14.42 -15.80 -1.17
N LYS A 356 15.40 -15.79 -0.27
CA LYS A 356 16.83 -15.84 -0.58
C LYS A 356 17.26 -17.15 -1.22
#